data_AF-A0A117SSH6-F1
#
_entry.id   AF-A0A117SSH6-F1
#
_cell.length_a   1.000
_cell.length_b   1.000
_cell.length_c   1.000
_cell.angle_alpha   90.00
_cell.angle_beta   90.00
_cell.angle_gamma   90.00
#
_symmetry.space_group_name_H-M   'P 1'
#
loop_
_entity.id
_entity.type
_entity.pdbx_description
1 polymer ?
#
loop_
_entity_poly.entity_id
_entity_poly.type
_entity_poly.pdbx_seq_one_letter_code
_entity_poly.pdbx_strand_id
1 'polypeptide(L)'
;MVLPNGTPLKLTVITPSGFTDWATITQGWATQLSLFGIPTTVLALDTGTYWGTMFPNAQFEVANAWLGYGRGYYDPTGLAFQGPLSQIPWVTESGIYVWPFQWPNGTCTPVTMHLPSYYNTTVPPLNGTVVWCINSTFGYINLTNWFNLFDAVSVATPEYDELLKVIFSWYYYYVPIEPVGWKRGEVNIGPKYMLVTWMYNVPNPMCEKYIPTWLRGIL
;
A
#
# COMPACT_ATOMS: atom_id res chain seq x y z
N MET A 1 22.45 2.22 16.31
CA MET A 1 22.54 3.02 15.07
C MET A 1 22.41 4.50 15.41
N VAL A 2 23.08 5.43 14.71
CA VAL A 2 23.00 6.88 14.98
C VAL A 2 22.52 7.63 13.73
N LEU A 3 21.69 8.65 13.96
CA LEU A 3 21.21 9.57 12.94
C LEU A 3 22.34 10.54 12.50
N PRO A 4 22.21 11.23 11.36
CA PRO A 4 23.23 12.19 10.88
C PRO A 4 23.56 13.32 11.88
N ASN A 5 22.64 13.61 12.80
CA ASN A 5 22.82 14.58 13.89
C ASN A 5 23.47 13.98 15.15
N GLY A 6 23.89 12.72 15.12
CA GLY A 6 24.55 12.01 16.22
C GLY A 6 23.62 11.40 17.28
N THR A 7 22.29 11.57 17.18
CA THR A 7 21.38 10.97 18.16
C THR A 7 21.14 9.49 17.87
N PRO A 8 20.94 8.64 18.89
CA PRO A 8 20.55 7.25 18.66
C PRO A 8 19.21 7.17 17.93
N LEU A 9 19.16 6.36 16.87
CA LEU A 9 17.89 6.01 16.23
C LEU A 9 17.09 5.13 17.19
N LYS A 10 15.90 5.58 17.56
CA LYS A 10 14.90 4.84 18.34
C LYS A 10 13.54 5.01 17.67
N LEU A 11 12.66 4.04 17.84
CA LEU A 11 11.33 4.05 17.20
C LEU A 11 10.23 3.77 18.23
N THR A 12 9.12 4.47 18.10
CA THR A 12 7.86 4.15 18.78
C THR A 12 6.82 3.75 17.75
N VAL A 13 6.33 2.52 17.84
CA VAL A 13 5.25 2.02 16.98
C VAL A 13 3.93 2.16 17.71
N ILE A 14 2.98 2.89 17.14
CA ILE A 14 1.61 2.98 17.68
C ILE A 14 0.72 1.87 17.12
N THR A 15 -0.18 1.35 17.96
CA THR A 15 -1.18 0.34 17.57
C THR A 15 -2.50 0.57 18.32
N PRO A 16 -3.69 0.31 17.73
CA PRO A 16 -4.95 0.41 18.46
C PRO A 16 -5.09 -0.75 19.44
N SER A 17 -5.37 -0.42 20.69
CA SER A 17 -5.71 -1.38 21.73
C SER A 17 -7.02 -2.09 21.40
N GLY A 18 -7.10 -3.37 21.76
CA GLY A 18 -8.19 -4.27 21.38
C GLY A 18 -7.91 -5.10 20.11
N PHE A 19 -6.92 -4.73 19.29
CA PHE A 19 -6.51 -5.49 18.10
C PHE A 19 -5.34 -6.40 18.47
N THR A 20 -5.64 -7.53 19.13
CA THR A 20 -4.62 -8.40 19.74
C THR A 20 -3.70 -9.05 18.72
N ASP A 21 -4.21 -9.36 17.53
CA ASP A 21 -3.43 -9.84 16.40
C ASP A 21 -2.39 -8.79 15.95
N TRP A 22 -2.81 -7.54 15.81
CA TRP A 22 -1.94 -6.42 15.43
C TRP A 22 -0.88 -6.11 16.47
N ALA A 23 -1.25 -6.11 17.75
CA ALA A 23 -0.31 -5.92 18.85
C ALA A 23 0.75 -7.02 18.87
N THR A 24 0.38 -8.27 18.61
CA THR A 24 1.32 -9.41 18.57
C THR A 24 2.33 -9.28 17.44
N ILE A 25 1.87 -8.95 16.22
CA ILE A 25 2.75 -8.75 15.05
C ILE A 25 3.71 -7.58 15.30
N THR A 26 3.16 -6.45 15.77
CA THR A 26 3.93 -5.23 16.05
C THR A 26 5.01 -5.48 17.12
N GLN A 27 4.69 -6.25 18.17
CA GLN A 27 5.66 -6.61 19.20
C GLN A 27 6.77 -7.52 18.67
N GLY A 28 6.44 -8.45 17.77
CA GLY A 28 7.42 -9.29 17.08
C GLY A 28 8.42 -8.44 16.28
N TRP A 29 7.91 -7.48 15.50
CA TRP A 29 8.75 -6.59 14.69
C TRP A 29 9.62 -5.66 15.55
N ALA A 30 9.04 -5.05 16.58
CA ALA A 30 9.77 -4.21 17.54
C ALA A 30 10.92 -4.98 18.23
N THR A 31 10.70 -6.27 18.51
CA THR A 31 11.74 -7.16 19.07
C THR A 31 12.88 -7.36 18.07
N GLN A 32 12.57 -7.65 16.80
CA GLN A 32 13.59 -7.85 15.76
C GLN A 32 14.40 -6.58 15.49
N LEU A 33 13.74 -5.41 15.41
CA LEU A 33 14.42 -4.13 15.26
C LEU A 33 15.33 -3.81 16.45
N SER A 34 14.87 -4.12 17.66
CA SER A 34 15.68 -3.94 18.88
C SER A 34 16.91 -4.86 18.87
N LEU A 35 16.77 -6.12 18.44
CA LEU A 35 17.88 -7.06 18.26
C LEU A 35 18.87 -6.59 17.18
N PHE A 36 18.37 -5.96 16.12
CA PHE A 36 19.19 -5.34 15.08
C PHE A 36 19.93 -4.07 15.56
N GLY A 37 19.59 -3.55 16.75
CA GLY A 37 20.24 -2.37 17.35
C GLY A 37 19.49 -1.06 17.13
N ILE A 38 18.19 -1.13 16.83
CA ILE A 38 17.24 -0.01 16.81
C ILE A 38 16.26 -0.19 17.96
N PRO A 39 16.49 0.44 19.13
CA PRO A 39 15.55 0.37 20.26
C PRO A 39 14.14 0.77 19.83
N THR A 40 13.20 -0.19 19.91
CA THR A 40 11.84 -0.01 19.42
C THR A 40 10.83 -0.36 20.50
N THR A 41 9.88 0.54 20.77
CA THR A 41 8.80 0.33 21.74
C THR A 41 7.44 0.29 21.03
N VAL A 42 6.49 -0.44 21.60
CA VAL A 42 5.11 -0.49 21.12
C VAL A 42 4.22 0.28 22.09
N LEU A 43 3.46 1.24 21.57
CA LEU A 43 2.49 2.03 22.32
C LEU A 43 1.06 1.68 21.86
N ALA A 44 0.34 0.96 22.72
CA ALA A 44 -1.07 0.68 22.49
C ALA A 44 -1.92 1.88 22.91
N LEU A 45 -2.70 2.43 21.99
CA LEU A 45 -3.59 3.58 22.21
C LEU A 45 -5.05 3.12 22.22
N ASP A 46 -5.97 3.81 22.88
CA ASP A 46 -7.40 3.50 22.68
C ASP A 46 -7.80 3.71 21.21
N THR A 47 -8.71 2.87 20.72
CA THR A 47 -9.12 2.88 19.30
C THR A 47 -9.65 4.24 18.84
N GLY A 48 -10.31 4.98 19.74
CA GLY A 48 -10.83 6.32 19.48
C GLY A 48 -9.73 7.34 19.26
N THR A 49 -8.75 7.43 20.16
CA THR A 49 -7.59 8.31 19.99
C THR A 49 -6.75 7.92 18.77
N TYR A 50 -6.56 6.61 18.54
CA TYR A 50 -5.79 6.10 17.41
C TYR A 50 -6.36 6.58 16.07
N TRP A 51 -7.63 6.26 15.79
CA TRP A 51 -8.26 6.57 14.49
C TRP A 51 -8.87 7.97 14.41
N GLY A 52 -9.21 8.58 15.55
CA GLY A 52 -9.84 9.91 15.59
C GLY A 52 -8.85 11.06 15.61
N THR A 53 -7.62 10.83 16.11
CA THR A 53 -6.66 11.92 16.33
C THR A 53 -5.27 11.58 15.81
N MET A 54 -4.65 10.50 16.29
CA MET A 54 -3.22 10.26 16.07
C MET A 54 -2.92 9.89 14.61
N PHE A 55 -3.64 8.91 14.08
CA PHE A 55 -3.48 8.45 12.72
C PHE A 55 -3.86 9.51 11.67
N PRO A 56 -5.06 10.12 11.69
CA PRO A 56 -5.47 11.09 10.68
C PRO A 56 -4.70 12.42 10.74
N ASN A 57 -3.94 12.71 11.80
CA ASN A 57 -3.06 13.88 11.86
C ASN A 57 -1.57 13.55 11.62
N ALA A 58 -1.25 12.32 11.21
CA ALA A 58 0.14 11.83 11.04
C ALA A 58 1.03 12.02 12.28
N GLN A 59 0.47 11.91 13.48
CA GLN A 59 1.22 12.10 14.73
C GLN A 59 1.89 10.79 15.20
N PHE A 60 2.71 10.18 14.33
CA PHE A 60 3.39 8.92 14.61
C PHE A 60 4.69 8.79 13.82
N GLU A 61 5.63 8.00 14.36
CA GLU A 61 6.84 7.59 13.62
C GLU A 61 6.55 6.34 12.79
N VAL A 62 5.90 5.34 13.41
CA VAL A 62 5.41 4.13 12.77
C VAL A 62 4.02 3.83 13.31
N ALA A 63 3.09 3.51 12.41
CA ALA A 63 1.73 3.15 12.75
C ALA A 63 1.32 1.90 11.99
N ASN A 64 0.53 1.07 12.64
CA ASN A 64 0.00 -0.13 12.02
C ASN A 64 -1.41 0.16 11.47
N ALA A 65 -1.67 -0.13 10.20
CA ALA A 65 -2.97 0.10 9.59
C ALA A 65 -3.41 -1.11 8.79
N TRP A 66 -4.73 -1.26 8.63
CA TRP A 66 -5.23 -2.11 7.57
C TRP A 66 -4.94 -1.41 6.25
N LEU A 67 -4.52 -2.16 5.25
CA LEU A 67 -4.57 -1.71 3.88
C LEU A 67 -5.98 -1.98 3.34
N GLY A 68 -6.42 -1.23 2.34
CA GLY A 68 -7.72 -1.43 1.71
C GLY A 68 -7.94 -2.88 1.25
N TYR A 69 -9.21 -3.28 1.06
CA TYR A 69 -9.53 -4.57 0.45
C TYR A 69 -9.03 -4.58 -0.99
N GLY A 70 -8.00 -5.37 -1.29
CA GLY A 70 -7.56 -5.57 -2.67
C GLY A 70 -8.60 -6.34 -3.49
N ARG A 71 -8.74 -6.02 -4.78
CA ARG A 71 -9.57 -6.77 -5.74
C ARG A 71 -9.07 -8.19 -6.03
N GLY A 72 -7.99 -8.62 -5.38
CA GLY A 72 -7.33 -9.93 -5.52
C GLY A 72 -5.84 -9.85 -5.18
N TYR A 73 -5.10 -10.93 -5.43
CA TYR A 73 -3.66 -11.03 -5.14
C TYR A 73 -2.79 -10.00 -5.88
N TYR A 74 -3.32 -9.39 -6.95
CA TYR A 74 -2.60 -8.45 -7.82
C TYR A 74 -2.87 -6.99 -7.53
N ASP A 75 -3.71 -6.68 -6.54
CA ASP A 75 -4.12 -5.30 -6.30
C ASP A 75 -3.16 -4.59 -5.31
N PRO A 76 -2.26 -3.70 -5.76
CA PRO A 76 -1.34 -2.98 -4.90
C PRO A 76 -1.95 -1.65 -4.42
N THR A 77 -3.27 -1.45 -4.51
CA THR A 77 -3.93 -0.22 -4.01
C THR A 77 -3.59 0.07 -2.57
N GLY A 78 -3.43 -0.97 -1.74
CA GLY A 78 -2.90 -0.86 -0.38
C GLY A 78 -1.49 -0.25 -0.30
N LEU A 79 -0.67 -0.43 -1.33
CA LEU A 79 0.68 0.12 -1.42
C LEU A 79 0.68 1.58 -1.93
N ALA A 80 -0.37 2.05 -2.58
CA ALA A 80 -0.35 3.39 -3.13
C ALA A 80 -0.88 4.48 -2.18
N PHE A 81 -1.17 4.18 -0.90
CA PHE A 81 -1.84 5.03 0.11
C PHE A 81 -3.38 5.05 0.08
N GLN A 82 -4.05 3.97 -0.39
CA GLN A 82 -5.51 3.83 -0.19
C GLN A 82 -5.86 3.32 1.22
N GLY A 83 -7.16 3.39 1.54
CA GLY A 83 -7.68 2.96 2.85
C GLY A 83 -7.42 4.03 3.91
N PRO A 84 -7.05 3.67 5.15
CA PRO A 84 -6.80 4.64 6.22
C PRO A 84 -5.76 5.68 5.87
N LEU A 85 -4.78 5.32 5.04
CA LEU A 85 -3.72 6.23 4.63
C LEU A 85 -4.27 7.43 3.84
N SER A 86 -5.39 7.26 3.14
CA SER A 86 -6.12 8.35 2.48
C SER A 86 -6.87 9.26 3.46
N GLN A 87 -6.61 9.19 4.77
CA GLN A 87 -7.13 10.11 5.78
C GLN A 87 -6.05 11.02 6.33
N ILE A 88 -4.79 10.78 5.96
CA ILE A 88 -3.64 11.53 6.47
C ILE A 88 -3.52 12.85 5.68
N PRO A 89 -3.26 14.02 6.28
CA PRO A 89 -3.47 15.30 5.62
C PRO A 89 -2.43 15.56 4.53
N TRP A 90 -1.16 15.19 4.75
CA TRP A 90 -0.16 15.22 3.68
C TRP A 90 -0.44 14.22 2.55
N VAL A 91 -1.27 13.22 2.83
CA VAL A 91 -1.89 12.42 1.79
C VAL A 91 -3.02 13.27 1.16
N THR A 92 -4.11 13.54 1.86
CA THR A 92 -5.36 14.10 1.31
C THR A 92 -5.36 15.55 0.83
N GLU A 93 -4.60 16.44 1.47
CA GLU A 93 -4.74 17.90 1.30
C GLU A 93 -4.10 18.43 0.01
N SER A 94 -3.24 17.65 -0.65
CA SER A 94 -2.51 18.16 -1.82
C SER A 94 -3.23 17.93 -3.15
N GLY A 95 -4.16 16.97 -3.24
CA GLY A 95 -4.80 16.56 -4.51
C GLY A 95 -3.83 16.04 -5.60
N ILE A 96 -2.52 16.18 -5.39
CA ILE A 96 -1.43 15.77 -6.27
C ILE A 96 -0.35 15.13 -5.40
N TYR A 97 -0.29 13.79 -5.45
CA TYR A 97 0.68 13.00 -4.73
C TYR A 97 1.96 12.86 -5.55
N VAL A 98 2.82 13.87 -5.47
CA VAL A 98 4.09 13.87 -6.19
C VAL A 98 5.20 13.32 -5.31
N TRP A 99 5.82 12.23 -5.73
CA TRP A 99 6.97 11.66 -5.04
C TRP A 99 8.17 11.55 -5.96
N PRO A 100 9.40 11.70 -5.45
CA PRO A 100 10.60 11.39 -6.22
C PRO A 100 10.54 9.99 -6.82
N PHE A 101 11.06 9.83 -8.03
CA PHE A 101 11.03 8.58 -8.76
C PHE A 101 12.34 8.34 -9.52
N GLN A 102 12.77 7.08 -9.49
CA GLN A 102 13.87 6.55 -10.29
C GLN A 102 13.53 5.08 -10.58
N TRP A 103 13.80 4.60 -11.79
CA TRP A 103 13.70 3.18 -12.10
C TRP A 103 14.81 2.39 -11.40
N PRO A 104 14.61 1.11 -11.04
CA PRO A 104 15.62 0.30 -10.35
C PRO A 104 16.97 0.20 -11.06
N ASN A 105 17.00 0.44 -12.38
CA ASN A 105 18.23 0.49 -13.19
C ASN A 105 18.99 1.83 -13.07
N GLY A 106 18.56 2.75 -12.20
CA GLY A 106 19.18 4.05 -11.98
C GLY A 106 18.79 5.14 -12.99
N THR A 107 17.86 4.86 -13.91
CA THR A 107 17.42 5.82 -14.94
C THR A 107 16.05 6.42 -14.62
N CYS A 108 15.68 7.47 -15.35
CA CYS A 108 14.32 7.96 -15.42
C CYS A 108 13.87 7.99 -16.88
N THR A 109 12.79 7.28 -17.18
CA THR A 109 12.04 7.38 -18.44
C THR A 109 10.60 7.75 -18.12
N PRO A 110 10.01 8.74 -18.84
CA PRO A 110 8.66 9.19 -18.54
C PRO A 110 7.63 8.13 -18.89
N VAL A 111 6.52 8.13 -18.14
CA VAL A 111 5.37 7.25 -18.37
C VAL A 111 4.12 8.13 -18.46
N THR A 112 3.51 8.14 -19.64
CA THR A 112 2.21 8.78 -19.88
C THR A 112 1.27 7.71 -20.42
N MET A 113 0.09 7.61 -19.80
CA MET A 113 -0.92 6.64 -20.16
C MET A 113 -2.26 7.31 -20.39
N HIS A 114 -2.83 7.06 -21.57
CA HIS A 114 -4.17 7.49 -21.92
C HIS A 114 -5.05 6.26 -22.06
N LEU A 115 -6.17 6.24 -21.34
CA LEU A 115 -7.11 5.13 -21.40
C LEU A 115 -7.79 5.11 -22.78
N PRO A 116 -7.84 3.95 -23.45
CA PRO A 116 -8.64 3.79 -24.67
C PRO A 116 -10.12 4.09 -24.44
N SER A 117 -10.84 4.46 -25.51
CA SER A 117 -12.26 4.84 -25.46
C SER A 117 -13.22 3.75 -24.97
N TYR A 118 -12.78 2.48 -24.91
CA TYR A 118 -13.60 1.40 -24.35
C TYR A 118 -13.75 1.49 -22.83
N TYR A 119 -12.85 2.20 -22.13
CA TYR A 119 -13.01 2.48 -20.72
C TYR A 119 -14.05 3.57 -20.52
N ASN A 120 -15.23 3.19 -20.02
CA ASN A 120 -16.33 4.12 -19.72
C ASN A 120 -16.10 4.83 -18.38
N THR A 121 -15.09 5.70 -18.33
CA THR A 121 -14.74 6.47 -17.12
C THR A 121 -15.21 7.91 -17.25
N THR A 122 -15.88 8.43 -16.23
CA THR A 122 -16.20 9.86 -16.11
C THR A 122 -15.03 10.69 -15.60
N VAL A 123 -13.95 10.05 -15.13
CA VAL A 123 -12.74 10.71 -14.60
C VAL A 123 -11.50 10.13 -15.28
N PRO A 124 -11.17 10.54 -16.52
CA PRO A 124 -9.84 10.30 -17.07
C PRO A 124 -8.80 11.06 -16.23
N PRO A 125 -7.55 10.58 -16.11
CA PRO A 125 -6.48 11.40 -15.54
C PRO A 125 -6.35 12.69 -16.36
N LEU A 126 -6.27 13.84 -15.68
CA LEU A 126 -6.29 15.18 -16.28
C LEU A 126 -5.27 15.38 -17.41
N ASN A 127 -4.16 14.62 -17.42
CA ASN A 127 -3.15 14.62 -18.49
C ASN A 127 -2.48 13.25 -18.75
N GLY A 128 -2.88 12.18 -18.08
CA GLY A 128 -2.32 10.83 -18.24
C GLY A 128 -0.87 10.61 -17.75
N THR A 129 -0.16 11.65 -17.31
CA THR A 129 1.25 11.52 -16.91
C THR A 129 1.37 10.86 -15.55
N VAL A 130 1.96 9.65 -15.51
CA VAL A 130 2.23 8.89 -14.29
C VAL A 130 3.64 9.15 -13.79
N VAL A 131 4.62 9.23 -14.69
CA VAL A 131 6.01 9.55 -14.38
C VAL A 131 6.51 10.66 -15.32
N TRP A 132 7.15 11.68 -14.77
CA TRP A 132 7.89 12.66 -15.58
C TRP A 132 9.32 12.78 -15.06
N CYS A 133 10.24 13.05 -15.98
CA CYS A 133 11.67 13.09 -15.67
C CYS A 133 12.18 14.52 -15.76
N ILE A 134 12.98 14.92 -14.77
CA ILE A 134 13.72 16.19 -14.78
C ILE A 134 15.03 16.02 -15.54
N ASN A 135 15.65 14.85 -15.42
CA ASN A 135 16.84 14.44 -16.17
C ASN A 135 16.84 12.91 -16.37
N SER A 136 17.94 12.34 -16.85
CA SER A 136 18.04 10.91 -17.17
C SER A 136 18.07 9.96 -15.96
N THR A 137 18.18 10.47 -14.72
CA THR A 137 18.28 9.65 -13.50
C THR A 137 17.28 10.03 -12.41
N PHE A 138 16.59 11.16 -12.56
CA PHE A 138 15.70 11.70 -11.54
C PHE A 138 14.41 12.25 -12.17
N GLY A 139 13.29 11.87 -11.57
CA GLY A 139 11.97 12.35 -11.91
C GLY A 139 11.03 12.27 -10.74
N TYR A 140 9.75 12.25 -11.07
CA TYR A 140 8.69 12.16 -10.10
C TYR A 140 7.56 11.25 -10.60
N ILE A 141 6.91 10.59 -9.66
CA ILE A 141 5.67 9.83 -9.87
C ILE A 141 4.47 10.66 -9.40
N ASN A 142 3.40 10.67 -10.18
CA ASN A 142 2.11 11.25 -9.83
C ASN A 142 1.18 10.13 -9.35
N LEU A 143 1.09 9.92 -8.04
CA LEU A 143 0.22 8.87 -7.49
C LEU A 143 -1.27 9.20 -7.68
N THR A 144 -1.66 10.48 -7.83
CA THR A 144 -3.07 10.82 -8.16
C THR A 144 -3.47 10.25 -9.51
N ASN A 145 -2.64 10.50 -10.54
CA ASN A 145 -2.90 9.93 -11.87
C ASN A 145 -2.77 8.42 -11.85
N TRP A 146 -1.78 7.88 -11.15
CA TRP A 146 -1.62 6.43 -10.98
C TRP A 146 -2.90 5.79 -10.41
N PHE A 147 -3.48 6.37 -9.35
CA PHE A 147 -4.71 5.88 -8.74
C PHE A 147 -5.91 5.88 -9.68
N ASN A 148 -6.21 7.04 -10.27
CA ASN A 148 -7.34 7.18 -11.17
C ASN A 148 -7.24 6.20 -12.35
N LEU A 149 -6.01 6.00 -12.85
CA LEU A 149 -5.74 5.04 -13.91
C LEU A 149 -5.91 3.59 -13.42
N PHE A 150 -5.36 3.26 -12.25
CA PHE A 150 -5.37 1.90 -11.70
C PHE A 150 -6.79 1.43 -11.34
N ASP A 151 -7.65 2.34 -10.88
CA ASP A 151 -9.06 2.04 -10.59
C ASP A 151 -9.85 1.78 -11.89
N ALA A 152 -9.47 2.40 -13.00
CA ALA A 152 -10.14 2.26 -14.29
C ALA A 152 -9.71 1.02 -15.08
N VAL A 153 -8.44 0.62 -15.03
CA VAL A 153 -7.91 -0.49 -15.83
C VAL A 153 -8.36 -1.86 -15.32
N SER A 154 -8.51 -2.81 -16.24
CA SER A 154 -8.83 -4.20 -15.91
C SER A 154 -7.57 -5.01 -15.60
N VAL A 155 -7.68 -6.00 -14.71
CA VAL A 155 -6.58 -6.91 -14.39
C VAL A 155 -6.12 -7.65 -15.66
N ALA A 156 -4.81 -7.87 -15.78
CA ALA A 156 -4.16 -8.58 -16.90
C ALA A 156 -4.26 -7.87 -18.26
N THR A 157 -4.45 -6.55 -18.29
CA THR A 157 -4.22 -5.73 -19.49
C THR A 157 -2.81 -5.12 -19.49
N PRO A 158 -2.26 -4.71 -20.66
CA PRO A 158 -0.96 -4.05 -20.71
C PRO A 158 -0.88 -2.78 -19.86
N GLU A 159 -1.97 -2.02 -19.75
CA GLU A 159 -2.06 -0.81 -18.93
C GLU A 159 -1.94 -1.13 -17.43
N TYR A 160 -2.57 -2.23 -17.00
CA TYR A 160 -2.47 -2.72 -15.64
C TYR A 160 -1.05 -3.12 -15.29
N ASP A 161 -0.40 -3.90 -16.16
CA ASP A 161 0.98 -4.37 -15.95
C ASP A 161 1.97 -3.21 -15.90
N GLU A 162 1.77 -2.17 -16.71
CA GLU A 162 2.64 -0.98 -16.69
C GLU A 162 2.50 -0.18 -15.41
N LEU A 163 1.27 0.00 -14.90
CA LEU A 163 1.03 0.65 -13.62
C LEU A 163 1.63 -0.16 -12.45
N LEU A 164 1.55 -1.49 -12.48
CA LEU A 164 2.21 -2.34 -11.49
C LEU A 164 3.73 -2.13 -11.51
N LYS A 165 4.36 -2.14 -12.68
CA LYS A 165 5.81 -1.88 -12.78
C LYS A 165 6.20 -0.54 -12.19
N VAL A 166 5.42 0.51 -12.49
CA VAL A 166 5.69 1.86 -11.98
C VAL A 166 5.61 1.89 -10.45
N ILE A 167 4.53 1.38 -9.84
CA ILE A 167 4.39 1.43 -8.38
C ILE A 167 5.45 0.59 -7.69
N PHE A 168 5.75 -0.62 -8.19
CA PHE A 168 6.79 -1.47 -7.60
C PHE A 168 8.21 -0.91 -7.78
N SER A 169 8.46 -0.18 -8.87
CA SER A 169 9.71 0.55 -9.08
C SER A 169 9.88 1.69 -8.11
N TRP A 170 8.79 2.40 -7.79
CA TRP A 170 8.81 3.42 -6.74
C TRP A 170 9.04 2.82 -5.35
N TYR A 171 8.39 1.68 -5.07
CA TYR A 171 8.58 0.92 -3.83
C TYR A 171 10.00 0.44 -3.63
N TYR A 172 10.72 0.10 -4.70
CA TYR A 172 12.12 -0.33 -4.62
C TYR A 172 13.02 0.66 -3.86
N TYR A 173 12.70 1.96 -3.86
CA TYR A 173 13.50 3.00 -3.20
C TYR A 173 12.86 3.61 -1.96
N TYR A 174 11.53 3.79 -1.93
CA TYR A 174 10.90 4.62 -0.91
C TYR A 174 10.18 3.84 0.20
N VAL A 175 9.88 2.54 -0.01
CA VAL A 175 9.15 1.60 0.90
C VAL A 175 8.38 2.31 2.04
N PRO A 176 7.36 3.13 1.74
CA PRO A 176 6.68 3.91 2.77
C PRO A 176 5.70 3.05 3.60
N ILE A 177 5.36 1.87 3.09
CA ILE A 177 4.45 0.91 3.69
C ILE A 177 5.13 -0.46 3.61
N GLU A 178 5.23 -1.15 4.73
CA GLU A 178 5.73 -2.52 4.79
C GLU A 178 4.56 -3.48 5.08
N PRO A 179 4.21 -4.38 4.15
CA PRO A 179 3.18 -5.39 4.40
C PRO A 179 3.64 -6.41 5.46
N VAL A 180 3.22 -6.23 6.70
CA VAL A 180 3.62 -7.11 7.83
C VAL A 180 2.75 -8.35 8.02
N GLY A 181 1.68 -8.49 7.23
CA GLY A 181 0.79 -9.65 7.31
C GLY A 181 -0.44 -9.50 6.45
N TRP A 182 -1.16 -10.62 6.30
CA TRP A 182 -2.44 -10.67 5.62
C TRP A 182 -3.44 -11.42 6.50
N LYS A 183 -4.71 -11.01 6.45
CA LYS A 183 -5.80 -11.67 7.15
C LYS A 183 -6.91 -11.96 6.16
N ARG A 184 -7.47 -13.16 6.20
CA ARG A 184 -8.73 -13.45 5.51
C ARG A 184 -9.86 -12.86 6.36
N GLY A 185 -10.57 -11.90 5.79
CA GLY A 185 -11.84 -11.45 6.38
C GLY A 185 -12.86 -12.57 6.27
N GLU A 186 -13.21 -13.18 7.39
CA GLU A 186 -14.29 -14.16 7.44
C GLU A 186 -15.62 -13.42 7.55
N VAL A 187 -16.45 -13.51 6.50
CA VAL A 187 -17.84 -13.06 6.58
C VAL A 187 -18.66 -14.22 7.12
N ASN A 188 -18.93 -14.19 8.42
CA ASN A 188 -19.82 -15.18 9.05
C ASN A 188 -21.28 -14.85 8.73
N ILE A 189 -21.85 -15.57 7.77
CA ILE A 189 -23.26 -15.45 7.43
C ILE A 189 -24.04 -16.42 8.31
N GLY A 190 -24.89 -15.88 9.18
CA GLY A 190 -25.78 -16.69 10.01
C GLY A 190 -26.74 -17.50 9.11
N PRO A 191 -26.86 -18.83 9.30
CA PRO A 191 -27.63 -19.70 8.40
C PRO A 191 -29.13 -19.37 8.35
N LYS A 192 -29.65 -18.62 9.34
CA LYS A 192 -31.03 -18.10 9.36
C LYS A 192 -31.28 -17.00 8.31
N TYR A 193 -30.24 -16.30 7.86
CA TYR A 193 -30.37 -15.10 7.04
C TYR A 193 -29.93 -15.30 5.58
N MET A 194 -29.08 -16.28 5.30
CA MET A 194 -28.67 -16.63 3.94
C MET A 194 -28.09 -18.06 3.91
N LEU A 195 -28.71 -18.96 3.14
CA LEU A 195 -28.16 -20.29 2.81
C LEU A 195 -27.31 -20.17 1.55
N VAL A 196 -26.03 -19.81 1.72
CA VAL A 196 -25.09 -19.64 0.60
C VAL A 196 -24.26 -20.91 0.35
N THR A 197 -24.91 -22.07 0.44
CA THR A 197 -24.25 -23.37 0.28
C THR A 197 -23.60 -23.56 -1.10
N TRP A 198 -24.11 -22.86 -2.12
CA TRP A 198 -23.53 -22.87 -3.47
C TRP A 198 -22.16 -22.16 -3.55
N MET A 199 -21.87 -21.16 -2.71
CA MET A 199 -20.57 -20.46 -2.74
C MET A 199 -19.42 -21.38 -2.32
N TYR A 200 -19.67 -22.36 -1.45
CA TYR A 200 -18.68 -23.36 -1.06
C TYR A 200 -18.33 -24.35 -2.19
N ASN A 201 -19.17 -24.44 -3.24
CA ASN A 201 -18.94 -25.29 -4.41
C ASN A 201 -18.23 -24.58 -5.55
N VAL A 202 -17.99 -23.26 -5.44
CA VAL A 202 -17.22 -22.51 -6.44
C VAL A 202 -15.73 -22.84 -6.22
N PRO A 203 -15.00 -23.33 -7.25
CA PRO A 203 -13.57 -23.56 -7.15
C PRO A 203 -12.88 -22.27 -6.71
N ASN A 204 -12.21 -22.30 -5.56
CA ASN A 204 -11.52 -21.14 -5.02
C ASN A 204 -10.39 -20.71 -5.98
N PRO A 205 -10.45 -19.52 -6.60
CA PRO A 205 -9.41 -19.06 -7.52
C PRO A 205 -8.07 -18.74 -6.82
N MET A 206 -7.96 -18.88 -5.49
CA MET A 206 -6.75 -18.61 -4.71
C MET A 206 -5.77 -19.79 -4.58
N CYS A 207 -5.87 -20.83 -5.41
CA CYS A 207 -4.81 -21.84 -5.47
C CYS A 207 -3.53 -21.23 -6.10
N GLU A 208 -2.36 -21.50 -5.50
CA GLU A 208 -0.99 -21.17 -5.96
C GLU A 208 -0.76 -21.30 -7.49
N LYS A 209 -1.55 -22.16 -8.14
CA LYS A 209 -1.62 -22.35 -9.58
C LYS A 209 -1.75 -21.06 -10.38
N TYR A 210 -2.36 -20.01 -9.82
CA TYR A 210 -2.63 -18.76 -10.53
C TYR A 210 -1.65 -17.62 -10.24
N ILE A 211 -0.58 -17.82 -9.45
CA ILE A 211 0.49 -16.83 -9.24
C ILE A 211 1.42 -16.85 -10.46
N PRO A 212 1.72 -15.71 -11.12
CA PRO A 212 2.55 -15.67 -12.31
C PRO A 212 3.96 -16.04 -11.87
N THR A 213 4.66 -16.82 -12.69
CA THR A 213 5.97 -17.37 -12.33
C THR A 213 7.02 -16.30 -12.02
N TRP A 214 6.88 -15.09 -12.57
CA TRP A 214 7.79 -13.97 -12.33
C TRP A 214 7.64 -13.28 -10.96
N LEU A 215 6.53 -13.49 -10.25
CA LEU A 215 6.27 -12.92 -8.91
C LEU A 215 6.70 -13.84 -7.75
N ARG A 216 7.08 -15.09 -8.05
CA ARG A 216 7.42 -16.10 -7.03
C ARG A 216 8.83 -15.98 -6.46
N GLY A 217 9.69 -15.16 -7.05
CA GLY A 217 11.10 -14.99 -6.64
C GLY A 217 11.39 -13.73 -5.83
N ILE A 218 10.35 -12.96 -5.46
CA ILE A 218 10.46 -11.66 -4.78
C ILE A 218 9.74 -11.68 -3.41
N LEU A 219 9.10 -12.80 -3.04
CA LEU A 219 8.56 -13.08 -1.71
C LEU A 219 9.43 -14.16 -1.03
#